data_AF-A0A357BMG5-F1
#
_entry.id   AF-A0A357BMG5-F1
#
_cell.length_a   1.000
_cell.length_b   1.000
_cell.length_c   1.000
_cell.angle_alpha   90.00
_cell.angle_beta   90.00
_cell.angle_gamma   90.00
#
_symmetry.space_group_name_H-M   'P 1'
#
loop_
_entity.id
_entity.type
_entity.pdbx_description
1 polymer ?
#
loop_
_entity_poly.entity_id
_entity_poly.type
_entity_poly.pdbx_seq_one_letter_code
_entity_poly.pdbx_strand_id
1 'polypeptide(L)'
;MKNRRKPKIAFFSFTCCEGCQLQVLSCEDELPDMLSLVDIVNFREAIDEKRDDYEIAFIEGSISRQHEINEIKKIREKAKVVVALGACSATGGLNCLKNRFP
;
A
#
# COMPACT_ATOMS: atom_id res chain seq x y z
N MET A 1 0.40 -20.52 -23.79
CA MET A 1 1.06 -19.79 -22.68
C MET A 1 0.20 -19.96 -21.44
N LYS A 2 0.78 -20.33 -20.28
CA LYS A 2 -0.01 -20.54 -19.04
C LYS A 2 -0.80 -19.27 -18.74
N ASN A 3 -2.12 -19.38 -18.71
CA ASN A 3 -3.06 -18.33 -18.33
C ASN A 3 -2.87 -18.02 -16.83
N ARG A 4 -1.79 -17.30 -16.48
CA ARG A 4 -1.55 -16.87 -15.11
C ARG A 4 -2.51 -15.72 -14.83
N ARG A 5 -3.43 -15.91 -13.89
CA ARG A 5 -4.33 -14.86 -13.42
C ARG A 5 -3.49 -13.66 -12.98
N LYS A 6 -3.92 -12.44 -13.33
CA LYS A 6 -3.24 -11.20 -12.89
C LYS A 6 -3.10 -11.23 -11.35
N PRO A 7 -1.92 -10.93 -10.80
CA PRO A 7 -1.74 -10.81 -9.36
C PRO A 7 -2.63 -9.71 -8.82
N LYS A 8 -3.29 -10.00 -7.70
CA LYS A 8 -4.16 -9.05 -7.01
C LYS A 8 -3.35 -8.16 -6.08
N ILE A 9 -3.50 -6.85 -6.20
CA ILE A 9 -2.77 -5.87 -5.40
C ILE A 9 -3.71 -4.99 -4.59
N ALA A 10 -3.26 -4.61 -3.40
CA ALA A 10 -3.96 -3.71 -2.50
C ALA A 10 -3.01 -2.63 -1.97
N PHE A 11 -3.53 -1.42 -1.78
CA PHE A 11 -2.84 -0.28 -1.20
C PHE A 11 -3.45 0.04 0.17
N PHE A 12 -2.61 0.21 1.17
CA PHE A 12 -3.01 0.56 2.54
C PHE A 12 -2.26 1.80 3.00
N SER A 13 -2.99 2.69 3.66
CA SER A 13 -2.50 3.97 4.17
C SER A 13 -2.51 3.96 5.69
N PHE A 14 -1.37 4.25 6.30
CA PHE A 14 -1.21 4.49 7.74
C PHE A 14 -0.87 5.97 7.97
N THR A 15 -0.16 6.28 9.06
CA THR A 15 0.22 7.67 9.35
C THR A 15 1.21 8.20 8.30
N CYS A 16 0.75 9.09 7.41
CA CYS A 16 1.54 9.71 6.33
C CYS A 16 0.77 10.88 5.67
N CYS A 17 1.28 11.36 4.52
CA CYS A 17 0.67 12.40 3.68
C CYS A 17 -0.02 11.84 2.43
N GLU A 18 0.00 10.52 2.22
CA GLU A 18 -0.64 9.82 1.08
C GLU A 18 -0.06 10.17 -0.31
N GLY A 19 1.07 10.87 -0.32
CA GLY A 19 1.75 11.28 -1.54
C GLY A 19 2.35 10.12 -2.33
N CYS A 20 2.69 8.99 -1.70
CA CYS A 20 3.27 7.86 -2.44
C CYS A 20 2.21 7.16 -3.29
N GLN A 21 0.98 7.02 -2.76
CA GLN A 21 -0.16 6.53 -3.51
C GLN A 21 -0.59 7.48 -4.62
N LEU A 22 -0.65 8.78 -4.36
CA LEU A 22 -0.94 9.77 -5.40
C LEU A 22 0.11 9.74 -6.52
N GLN A 23 1.39 9.54 -6.19
CA GLN A 23 2.44 9.41 -7.19
C GLN A 23 2.24 8.22 -8.14
N VAL A 24 1.61 7.13 -7.67
CA VAL A 24 1.24 5.99 -8.54
C VAL A 24 0.21 6.44 -9.57
N LEU A 25 -0.75 7.29 -9.18
CA LEU A 25 -1.79 7.81 -10.06
C LEU A 25 -1.26 8.89 -11.02
N SER A 26 -0.21 9.60 -10.63
CA SER A 26 0.46 10.59 -11.50
C SER A 26 1.19 9.97 -12.71
N CYS A 27 1.40 8.65 -12.73
CA CYS A 27 1.99 7.94 -13.88
C CYS A 27 0.96 7.67 -14.99
N GLU A 28 0.23 8.71 -15.41
CA GLU A 28 -0.97 8.59 -16.27
C GLU A 28 -0.72 7.81 -17.56
N ASP A 29 0.44 8.04 -18.20
CA ASP A 29 0.80 7.39 -19.46
C ASP A 29 1.11 5.89 -19.28
N GLU A 30 1.64 5.48 -18.12
CA GLU A 30 2.01 4.10 -17.81
C GLU A 30 0.90 3.30 -17.11
N LEU A 31 -0.12 3.97 -16.57
CA LEU A 31 -1.25 3.34 -15.86
C LEU A 31 -1.93 2.24 -16.70
N PRO A 32 -2.24 2.42 -18.00
CA PRO A 32 -2.88 1.38 -18.80
C PRO A 32 -2.04 0.09 -18.87
N ASP A 33 -0.72 0.23 -19.05
CA ASP A 33 0.19 -0.91 -19.09
C ASP A 33 0.28 -1.59 -17.72
N MET A 34 0.31 -0.82 -16.63
CA MET A 34 0.26 -1.39 -15.28
C MET A 34 -1.04 -2.16 -15.02
N LEU A 35 -2.20 -1.60 -15.37
CA LEU A 35 -3.51 -2.24 -15.24
C LEU A 35 -3.65 -3.48 -16.15
N SER A 36 -2.87 -3.56 -17.23
CA SER A 36 -2.79 -4.78 -18.04
C SER A 36 -2.11 -5.93 -17.28
N LEU A 37 -1.24 -5.64 -16.31
CA LEU A 37 -0.42 -6.61 -15.59
C LEU A 37 -1.00 -7.02 -14.23
N VAL A 38 -1.75 -6.15 -13.55
CA VAL A 38 -2.25 -6.38 -12.18
C VAL A 38 -3.77 -6.21 -12.06
N ASP A 39 -4.34 -6.76 -11.00
CA ASP A 39 -5.74 -6.53 -10.61
C ASP A 39 -5.75 -5.72 -9.30
N ILE A 40 -6.18 -4.45 -9.34
CA ILE A 40 -6.24 -3.59 -8.16
C ILE A 40 -7.56 -3.87 -7.44
N VAL A 41 -7.48 -4.43 -6.24
CA VAL A 41 -8.67 -4.89 -5.49
C VAL A 41 -8.99 -4.04 -4.27
N ASN A 42 -8.07 -3.16 -3.89
CA ASN A 42 -8.25 -2.17 -2.83
C ASN A 42 -7.28 -1.03 -3.05
N PHE A 43 -7.80 0.15 -3.41
CA PHE A 43 -6.99 1.36 -3.56
C PHE A 43 -7.88 2.58 -3.34
N ARG A 44 -7.85 3.12 -2.12
CA ARG A 44 -8.76 4.19 -1.67
C ARG A 44 -8.76 5.43 -2.56
N GLU A 45 -7.61 5.78 -3.15
CA GLU A 45 -7.48 6.97 -4.00
C GLU A 45 -7.94 6.74 -5.46
N ALA A 46 -8.22 5.49 -5.85
CA ALA A 46 -8.50 5.14 -7.24
C ALA A 46 -9.83 4.41 -7.47
N ILE A 47 -10.30 3.62 -6.49
CA ILE A 47 -11.50 2.78 -6.62
C ILE A 47 -12.30 2.76 -5.31
N ASP A 48 -13.63 2.68 -5.42
CA ASP A 48 -14.54 2.58 -4.27
C ASP A 48 -14.60 1.17 -3.67
N GLU A 49 -14.53 0.14 -4.53
CA GLU A 49 -14.61 -1.26 -4.10
C GLU A 49 -13.37 -1.66 -3.31
N LYS A 50 -13.60 -2.30 -2.16
CA LYS A 50 -12.53 -2.80 -1.29
C LYS A 50 -12.72 -4.29 -1.07
N ARG A 51 -11.73 -5.06 -1.52
CA ARG A 51 -11.65 -6.50 -1.30
C ARG A 51 -10.36 -6.87 -0.58
N ASP A 52 -10.43 -7.99 0.12
CA ASP A 52 -9.37 -8.50 0.99
C ASP A 52 -8.63 -9.72 0.40
N ASP A 53 -8.91 -10.09 -0.85
CA ASP A 53 -8.32 -11.25 -1.54
C ASP A 53 -7.08 -10.88 -2.36
N TYR A 54 -6.27 -9.96 -1.84
CA TYR A 54 -5.00 -9.50 -2.43
C TYR A 54 -3.86 -10.49 -2.17
N GLU A 55 -2.88 -10.47 -3.06
CA GLU A 55 -1.64 -11.25 -2.96
C GLU A 55 -0.44 -10.37 -2.62
N ILE A 56 -0.45 -9.11 -3.07
CA ILE A 56 0.59 -8.12 -2.84
C ILE A 56 -0.04 -6.92 -2.13
N ALA A 57 0.51 -6.52 -0.99
CA ALA A 57 0.07 -5.36 -0.23
C ALA A 57 1.15 -4.27 -0.27
N PHE A 58 0.81 -3.11 -0.85
CA PHE A 58 1.60 -1.90 -0.77
C PHE A 58 1.19 -1.12 0.48
N ILE A 59 2.17 -0.81 1.32
CA ILE A 59 1.99 -0.13 2.59
C ILE A 59 2.64 1.23 2.50
N GLU A 60 1.83 2.28 2.58
CA GLU A 60 2.30 3.64 2.78
C GLU A 60 2.12 4.03 4.25
N GLY A 61 3.08 4.81 4.76
CA GLY A 61 3.00 5.40 6.08
C GLY A 61 3.58 4.58 7.22
N SER A 62 3.89 5.31 8.29
CA SER A 62 4.49 4.75 9.51
C SER A 62 3.41 4.26 10.46
N ILE A 63 3.70 3.22 11.22
CA ILE A 63 2.86 2.79 12.33
C ILE A 63 3.09 3.72 13.52
N SER A 64 2.08 4.49 13.90
CA SER A 64 2.16 5.55 14.90
C SER A 64 1.18 5.41 16.06
N ARG A 65 0.20 4.50 15.95
CA ARG A 65 -0.83 4.19 16.95
C ARG A 65 -0.87 2.69 17.25
N GLN A 66 -1.27 2.32 18.46
CA GLN A 66 -1.25 0.92 18.92
C GLN A 66 -2.17 0.00 18.09
N HIS A 67 -3.34 0.48 17.62
CA HIS A 67 -4.26 -0.34 16.83
C HIS A 67 -3.71 -0.66 15.44
N GLU A 68 -2.94 0.24 14.84
CA GLU A 68 -2.33 0.06 13.52
C GLU A 68 -1.37 -1.15 13.50
N ILE A 69 -0.77 -1.51 14.64
CA ILE A 69 0.05 -2.73 14.79
C ILE A 69 -0.77 -3.99 14.49
N ASN A 70 -2.01 -4.05 14.97
CA ASN A 70 -2.87 -5.21 14.72
C ASN A 70 -3.35 -5.23 13.27
N GLU A 71 -3.60 -4.07 12.68
CA GLU A 71 -4.02 -3.94 11.28
C GLU A 71 -2.91 -4.39 10.31
N ILE A 72 -1.67 -3.90 10.48
CA ILE A 72 -0.55 -4.28 9.61
C ILE A 72 -0.21 -5.78 9.73
N LYS A 73 -0.35 -6.37 10.93
CA LYS A 73 -0.18 -7.81 11.12
C LYS A 73 -1.23 -8.62 10.37
N LYS A 74 -2.51 -8.22 10.43
CA LYS A 74 -3.58 -8.84 9.64
C LYS A 74 -3.31 -8.74 8.13
N ILE A 75 -2.78 -7.60 7.67
CA ILE A 75 -2.40 -7.45 6.25
C ILE A 75 -1.27 -8.40 5.88
N ARG A 76 -0.23 -8.51 6.73
CA ARG A 76 0.90 -9.44 6.53
C ARG A 76 0.48 -10.90 6.52
N GLU A 77 -0.51 -11.29 7.33
CA GLU A 77 -1.06 -12.65 7.34
C GLU A 77 -1.76 -13.03 6.03
N LYS A 78 -2.44 -12.06 5.38
CA LYS A 78 -3.14 -12.26 4.10
C LYS A 78 -2.20 -12.16 2.89
N ALA A 79 -1.29 -11.19 2.89
CA ALA A 79 -0.43 -10.93 1.74
C ALA A 79 0.70 -11.95 1.60
N LYS A 80 0.97 -12.39 0.37
CA LYS A 80 2.19 -13.15 0.03
C LYS A 80 3.41 -12.22 0.05
N VAL A 81 3.26 -11.03 -0.52
CA VAL A 81 4.29 -10.00 -0.58
C VAL A 81 3.77 -8.73 0.09
N VAL A 82 4.60 -8.13 0.95
CA VAL A 82 4.35 -6.81 1.53
C VAL A 82 5.45 -5.87 1.07
N VAL A 83 5.06 -4.72 0.53
CA VAL A 83 5.96 -3.69 0.00
C VAL A 83 5.83 -2.45 0.86
N ALA A 84 6.92 -1.99 1.45
CA ALA A 84 6.98 -0.67 2.06
C ALA A 84 7.11 0.38 0.94
N LEU A 85 6.02 1.08 0.67
CA LEU A 85 5.94 2.13 -0.35
C LEU A 85 6.23 3.49 0.31
N GLY A 86 7.44 4.00 0.10
CA GLY A 86 7.86 5.33 0.53
C GLY A 86 8.61 5.40 1.86
N ALA A 87 9.18 6.58 2.15
CA ALA A 87 10.07 6.78 3.30
C ALA A 87 9.38 6.56 4.65
N CYS A 88 8.10 6.95 4.77
CA CYS A 88 7.33 6.82 6.01
C CYS A 88 7.13 5.35 6.41
N SER A 89 6.85 4.45 5.47
CA SER A 89 6.68 3.02 5.77
C SER A 89 8.01 2.28 5.87
N ALA A 90 9.02 2.67 5.09
CA ALA A 90 10.32 2.01 5.08
C ALA A 90 11.22 2.37 6.28
N THR A 91 11.23 3.64 6.70
CA THR A 91 12.17 4.16 7.70
C THR A 91 11.51 5.01 8.78
N GLY A 92 10.19 5.19 8.70
CA GLY A 92 9.42 6.08 9.58
C GLY A 92 9.33 7.53 9.11
N GLY A 93 10.21 7.96 8.19
CA GLY A 93 10.14 9.25 7.50
C GLY A 93 10.05 10.47 8.44
N LEU A 94 9.33 11.50 8.01
CA LEU A 94 9.14 12.73 8.81
C LEU A 94 8.45 12.45 10.15
N ASN A 95 7.60 11.43 10.22
CA ASN A 95 6.85 11.11 11.42
C ASN A 95 7.75 10.71 12.59
N CYS A 96 8.95 10.17 12.32
CA CYS A 96 9.93 9.84 13.36
C CYS A 96 10.51 11.06 14.07
N LEU A 97 10.36 12.28 13.54
CA LEU A 97 10.82 13.49 14.24
C LEU A 97 10.14 13.65 15.60
N LYS A 98 8.88 13.20 15.75
CA LYS A 98 8.17 13.26 17.03
C LYS A 98 8.84 12.41 18.11
N ASN A 99 9.58 11.37 17.74
CA ASN A 99 10.26 10.48 18.68
C ASN A 99 11.43 11.16 19.41
N ARG A 100 11.79 12.40 19.02
CA ARG A 100 12.77 13.24 19.72
C ARG A 100 12.21 13.86 21.00
N PHE A 101 10.89 13.84 21.16
CA PHE A 101 10.18 14.45 22.29
C PHE A 101 9.51 13.35 23.13
N PRO A 102 9.52 13.50 24.47
CA PRO A 102 8.90 12.54 25.39
C PRO A 102 7.37 12.53 25.32
#